data_AF-X0UVL0-F1
#
_entry.id   AF-X0UVL0-F1
#
_cell.length_a   1.000
_cell.length_b   1.000
_cell.length_c   1.000
_cell.angle_alpha   90.00
_cell.angle_beta   90.00
_cell.angle_gamma   90.00
#
_symmetry.space_group_name_H-M   'P 1'
#
loop_
_entity.id
_entity.type
_entity.pdbx_description
1 polymer ?
#
loop_
_entity_poly.entity_id
_entity_poly.type
_entity_poly.pdbx_seq_one_letter_code
_entity_poly.pdbx_strand_id
1 'polypeptide(L)'
;GQTGGDYILTWSTIDGGGGQSSGGPYTLTGTIGQPDADWSSGGSYELLGGFWPGGPLCMVEFDDFAKFAEVWLETGSGLAGDLDEDEDVDLVDLGRFVDEWLYCCPYNWPLR
;
A
#
# COMPACT_ATOMS: atom_id res chain seq x y z
N GLY A 1 -6.66 -37.52 41.82
CA GLY A 1 -5.76 -36.37 41.95
C GLY A 1 -4.92 -36.30 40.71
N GLN A 2 -4.86 -35.15 40.05
CA GLN A 2 -3.97 -34.89 38.93
C GLN A 2 -3.14 -33.66 39.32
N THR A 3 -1.83 -33.84 39.45
CA THR A 3 -0.87 -32.78 39.78
C THR A 3 -0.25 -32.27 38.48
N GLY A 4 -0.51 -31.01 38.12
CA GLY A 4 0.23 -30.27 37.09
C GLY A 4 1.06 -29.20 37.78
N GLY A 5 2.38 -29.27 37.65
CA GLY A 5 3.34 -28.36 38.30
C GLY A 5 3.18 -26.90 37.86
N ASP A 6 3.89 -26.00 38.55
CA ASP A 6 3.84 -24.55 38.41
C ASP A 6 3.97 -24.08 36.94
N TYR A 7 2.83 -23.94 36.25
CA TYR A 7 2.76 -23.29 34.96
C TYR A 7 2.90 -21.78 35.15
N ILE A 8 4.14 -21.30 35.17
CA ILE A 8 4.40 -19.87 35.04
C ILE A 8 4.17 -19.50 33.57
N LEU A 9 3.05 -18.84 33.29
CA LEU A 9 2.82 -18.16 32.03
C LEU A 9 3.65 -16.86 32.02
N THR A 10 4.89 -16.92 31.52
CA THR A 10 5.66 -15.71 31.20
C THR A 10 5.06 -15.07 29.96
N TRP A 11 4.46 -13.91 30.12
CA TRP A 11 4.09 -13.07 28.99
C TRP A 11 5.38 -12.56 28.32
N SER A 12 5.39 -12.54 27.00
CA SER A 12 6.46 -11.96 26.20
C SER A 12 5.83 -11.23 25.02
N THR A 13 6.25 -10.01 24.75
CA THR A 13 5.93 -9.32 23.50
C THR A 13 7.03 -9.67 22.48
N ILE A 14 6.64 -10.02 21.25
CA ILE A 14 7.58 -10.09 20.13
C ILE A 14 7.63 -8.70 19.51
N ASP A 15 8.63 -7.91 19.89
CA ASP A 15 8.78 -6.50 19.45
C ASP A 15 9.37 -6.37 18.03
N GLY A 16 9.49 -7.49 17.32
CA GLY A 16 9.97 -7.59 15.94
C GLY A 16 9.84 -9.02 15.45
N GLY A 17 8.80 -9.30 14.67
CA GLY A 17 8.56 -10.65 14.16
C GLY A 17 9.32 -10.87 12.86
N GLY A 18 10.19 -11.86 12.85
CA GLY A 18 10.97 -12.24 11.67
C GLY A 18 12.42 -12.59 11.95
N GLY A 19 13.06 -13.25 11.00
CA GLY A 19 14.45 -13.67 11.08
C GLY A 19 14.79 -14.77 10.08
N GLN A 20 16.07 -15.11 10.02
CA GLN A 20 16.57 -16.22 9.24
C GLN A 20 16.49 -17.51 10.08
N SER A 21 15.70 -18.47 9.61
CA SER A 21 15.67 -19.85 10.08
C SER A 21 16.48 -20.73 9.14
N SER A 22 17.25 -21.68 9.65
CA SER A 22 18.01 -22.62 8.84
C SER A 22 17.78 -24.06 9.29
N GLY A 23 17.80 -25.00 8.35
CA GLY A 23 17.62 -26.42 8.59
C GLY A 23 18.07 -27.26 7.39
N GLY A 24 19.05 -28.14 7.60
CA GLY A 24 19.68 -28.89 6.50
C GLY A 24 20.33 -27.95 5.48
N PRO A 25 20.14 -28.15 4.16
CA PRO A 25 20.68 -27.25 3.13
C PRO A 25 19.83 -25.99 2.91
N TYR A 26 18.74 -25.78 3.67
CA TYR A 26 17.78 -24.71 3.41
C TYR A 26 17.88 -23.60 4.45
N THR A 27 17.71 -22.39 3.94
CA THR A 27 17.64 -21.15 4.72
C THR A 27 16.35 -20.44 4.34
N LEU A 28 15.53 -20.11 5.32
CA LEU A 28 14.26 -19.40 5.19
C LEU A 28 14.36 -18.07 5.94
N THR A 29 14.15 -16.97 5.25
CA THR A 29 13.99 -15.67 5.91
C THR A 29 12.52 -15.31 5.89
N GLY A 30 11.94 -14.97 7.04
CA GLY A 30 10.54 -14.55 7.15
C GLY A 30 10.38 -13.34 8.04
N THR A 31 9.25 -12.65 7.89
CA THR A 31 8.81 -11.55 8.77
C THR A 31 7.40 -11.85 9.29
N ILE A 32 7.09 -11.38 10.49
CA ILE A 32 5.81 -11.51 11.18
C ILE A 32 5.50 -10.13 11.77
N GLY A 33 4.26 -9.64 11.60
CA GLY A 33 3.87 -8.36 12.19
C GLY A 33 4.44 -7.15 11.44
N GLN A 34 4.19 -7.07 10.13
CA GLN A 34 4.41 -5.84 9.35
C GLN A 34 3.11 -5.12 8.94
N PRO A 35 2.07 -4.99 9.79
CA PRO A 35 0.88 -4.22 9.43
C PRO A 35 1.17 -2.72 9.25
N ASP A 36 2.20 -2.19 9.92
CA ASP A 36 2.59 -0.76 9.89
C ASP A 36 3.87 -0.51 9.06
N ALA A 37 4.31 -1.50 8.28
CA ALA A 37 5.39 -1.31 7.31
C ALA A 37 4.80 -0.59 6.10
N ASP A 38 4.75 0.73 6.20
CA ASP A 38 4.01 1.57 5.25
C ASP A 38 4.94 2.52 4.50
N TRP A 39 4.39 3.13 3.47
CA TRP A 39 5.01 4.16 2.65
C TRP A 39 4.97 5.51 3.36
N SER A 40 6.04 6.28 3.22
CA SER A 40 6.11 7.68 3.64
C SER A 40 6.75 8.50 2.53
N SER A 41 6.20 9.68 2.23
CA SER A 41 6.74 10.59 1.24
C SER A 41 7.08 11.97 1.82
N GLY A 42 8.03 12.64 1.16
CA GLY A 42 8.44 14.00 1.48
C GLY A 42 9.17 14.63 0.30
N GLY A 43 8.55 15.62 -0.34
CA GLY A 43 9.07 16.22 -1.57
C GLY A 43 9.11 15.19 -2.71
N SER A 44 10.24 15.08 -3.41
CA SER A 44 10.43 14.10 -4.51
C SER A 44 10.96 12.74 -4.04
N TYR A 45 10.90 12.45 -2.74
CA TYR A 45 11.48 11.23 -2.16
C TYR A 45 10.41 10.40 -1.45
N GLU A 46 10.62 9.08 -1.50
CA GLU A 46 9.75 8.08 -0.91
C GLU A 46 10.58 7.11 -0.07
N LEU A 47 10.03 6.72 1.08
CA LEU A 47 10.60 5.77 2.02
C LEU A 47 9.62 4.63 2.21
N LEU A 48 10.08 3.41 1.96
CA LEU A 48 9.34 2.20 2.30
C LEU A 48 9.80 1.71 3.67
N GLY A 49 8.87 1.63 4.62
CA GLY A 49 9.08 0.92 5.87
C GLY A 49 9.08 -0.59 5.64
N GLY A 50 9.88 -1.31 6.43
CA GLY A 50 9.84 -2.78 6.48
C GLY A 50 11.13 -3.50 6.13
N PHE A 51 11.21 -4.76 6.55
CA PHE A 51 12.36 -5.65 6.28
C PHE A 51 12.33 -6.21 4.85
N TRP A 52 11.15 -6.55 4.34
CA TRP A 52 10.93 -6.71 2.90
C TRP A 52 10.45 -5.38 2.33
N PRO A 53 10.86 -4.99 1.12
CA PRO A 53 10.21 -3.88 0.42
C PRO A 53 8.71 -4.22 0.37
N GLY A 54 7.89 -3.44 1.07
CA GLY A 54 6.44 -3.50 0.92
C GLY A 54 6.07 -3.28 -0.55
N GLY A 55 4.89 -3.72 -0.94
CA GLY A 55 4.36 -3.54 -2.30
C GLY A 55 4.39 -2.07 -2.79
N PRO A 56 4.03 -1.85 -4.06
CA PRO A 56 4.46 -0.68 -4.83
C PRO A 56 4.08 0.68 -4.23
N LEU A 57 4.91 1.65 -4.63
CA LEU A 57 5.11 3.00 -4.10
C LEU A 57 3.94 4.00 -4.29
N CYS A 58 2.81 3.57 -4.83
CA CYS A 58 1.54 4.28 -4.73
C CYS A 58 0.40 3.31 -5.10
N MET A 59 -0.74 3.44 -4.42
CA MET A 59 -1.98 2.70 -4.70
C MET A 59 -3.05 3.70 -5.06
N VAL A 60 -3.93 3.39 -6.01
CA VAL A 60 -5.10 4.23 -6.28
C VAL A 60 -6.13 3.98 -5.18
N GLU A 61 -6.43 5.02 -4.43
CA GLU A 61 -7.29 4.95 -3.25
C GLU A 61 -8.27 6.12 -3.19
N PHE A 62 -8.94 6.26 -2.05
CA PHE A 62 -10.04 7.20 -1.91
C PHE A 62 -9.61 8.66 -2.02
N ASP A 63 -8.36 8.98 -1.68
CA ASP A 63 -7.81 10.32 -1.86
C ASP A 63 -7.67 10.69 -3.35
N ASP A 64 -7.31 9.73 -4.21
CA ASP A 64 -7.30 9.94 -5.67
C ASP A 64 -8.72 10.14 -6.20
N PHE A 65 -9.69 9.40 -5.67
CA PHE A 65 -11.10 9.58 -6.03
C PHE A 65 -11.62 10.96 -5.61
N ALA A 66 -11.20 11.47 -4.46
CA ALA A 66 -11.56 12.80 -4.01
C ALA A 66 -11.05 13.87 -4.99
N LYS A 67 -9.80 13.77 -5.44
CA LYS A 67 -9.22 14.68 -6.45
C LYS A 67 -9.88 14.54 -7.82
N PHE A 68 -10.22 13.33 -8.22
CA PHE A 68 -11.02 13.10 -9.43
C PHE A 68 -12.37 13.81 -9.34
N ALA A 69 -13.04 13.70 -8.19
CA ALA A 69 -14.33 14.33 -7.96
C ALA A 69 -14.27 15.87 -7.89
N GLU A 70 -13.12 16.46 -7.56
CA GLU A 70 -12.92 17.92 -7.57
C GLU A 70 -13.04 18.52 -8.98
N VAL A 71 -12.68 17.75 -10.02
CA VAL A 71 -12.73 18.16 -11.43
C VAL A 71 -13.84 17.45 -12.23
N TRP A 72 -14.79 16.80 -11.55
CA TRP A 72 -15.85 16.04 -12.21
C TRP A 72 -16.72 16.93 -13.12
N LEU A 73 -16.88 16.52 -14.39
CA LEU A 73 -17.59 17.27 -15.44
C LEU A 73 -16.98 18.63 -15.77
N GLU A 74 -15.72 18.86 -15.42
CA GLU A 74 -14.97 20.01 -15.94
C GLU A 74 -14.51 19.74 -17.39
N THR A 75 -14.28 20.82 -18.14
CA THR A 75 -13.75 20.77 -19.50
C THR A 75 -12.57 21.73 -19.63
N GLY A 76 -11.58 21.34 -20.42
CA GLY A 76 -10.36 22.09 -20.65
C GLY A 76 -9.11 21.23 -20.49
N SER A 77 -7.98 21.80 -20.91
CA SER A 77 -6.71 21.08 -20.85
C SER A 77 -6.09 21.06 -19.45
N GLY A 78 -5.38 19.98 -19.14
CA GLY A 78 -4.58 19.84 -17.92
C GLY A 78 -5.38 19.48 -16.67
N LEU A 79 -6.59 18.94 -16.84
CA LEU A 79 -7.38 18.38 -15.74
C LEU A 79 -6.72 17.06 -15.30
N ALA A 80 -6.42 16.92 -14.01
CA ALA A 80 -5.80 15.71 -13.48
C ALA A 80 -6.73 14.49 -13.58
N GLY A 81 -8.04 14.72 -13.68
CA GLY A 81 -9.06 13.69 -13.87
C GLY A 81 -9.33 13.32 -15.33
N ASP A 82 -8.75 14.02 -16.31
CA ASP A 82 -8.82 13.68 -17.74
C ASP A 82 -7.77 12.59 -18.01
N LEU A 83 -8.20 11.34 -17.86
CA LEU A 83 -7.37 10.14 -17.90
C LEU A 83 -7.29 9.53 -19.31
N ASP A 84 -8.19 9.90 -20.21
CA ASP A 84 -8.15 9.45 -21.61
C ASP A 84 -7.72 10.52 -22.63
N GLU A 85 -7.41 11.73 -22.14
CA GLU A 85 -6.82 12.87 -22.84
C GLU A 85 -7.73 13.50 -23.91
N ASP A 86 -9.04 13.61 -23.63
CA ASP A 86 -10.03 14.17 -24.54
C ASP A 86 -10.52 15.60 -24.19
N GLU A 87 -9.87 16.23 -23.19
CA GLU A 87 -10.13 17.58 -22.69
C GLU A 87 -11.44 17.73 -21.89
N ASP A 88 -12.05 16.64 -21.41
CA ASP A 88 -13.05 16.69 -20.37
C ASP A 88 -12.87 15.62 -19.29
N VAL A 89 -13.66 15.72 -18.22
CA VAL A 89 -13.70 14.71 -17.15
C VAL A 89 -15.09 14.11 -17.10
N ASP A 90 -15.24 12.91 -17.63
CA ASP A 90 -16.54 12.28 -17.80
C ASP A 90 -16.57 10.80 -17.40
N LEU A 91 -17.60 10.07 -17.86
CA LEU A 91 -17.77 8.66 -17.53
C LEU A 91 -16.67 7.75 -18.10
N VAL A 92 -15.99 8.16 -19.16
CA VAL A 92 -14.86 7.44 -19.75
C VAL A 92 -13.67 7.49 -18.80
N ASP A 93 -13.37 8.65 -18.23
CA ASP A 93 -12.32 8.79 -17.21
C ASP A 93 -12.65 8.05 -15.93
N LEU A 94 -13.92 8.10 -15.49
CA LEU A 94 -14.34 7.31 -14.33
C LEU A 94 -14.12 5.81 -14.58
N GLY A 95 -14.36 5.33 -15.81
CA GLY A 95 -14.05 3.96 -16.20
C GLY A 95 -12.57 3.64 -16.03
N ARG A 96 -11.69 4.52 -16.52
CA ARG A 96 -10.23 4.40 -16.39
C ARG A 96 -9.77 4.41 -14.93
N PHE A 97 -10.35 5.29 -14.13
CA PHE A 97 -10.07 5.37 -12.70
C PHE A 97 -10.45 4.06 -11.98
N VAL A 98 -11.63 3.51 -12.31
CA VAL A 98 -12.13 2.27 -11.69
C VAL A 98 -11.28 1.06 -12.08
N ASP A 99 -10.74 1.01 -13.29
CA ASP A 99 -9.83 -0.06 -13.72
C ASP A 99 -8.53 -0.10 -12.88
N GLU A 100 -8.10 1.06 -12.36
CA GLU A 100 -6.92 1.19 -11.51
C GLU A 100 -7.25 1.16 -10.01
N TRP A 101 -8.53 1.11 -9.62
CA TRP A 101 -8.96 1.20 -8.22
C TRP A 101 -8.38 0.08 -7.35
N LEU A 102 -7.73 0.46 -6.24
CA LEU A 102 -7.00 -0.44 -5.34
C LEU A 102 -5.92 -1.26 -6.06
N TYR A 103 -5.43 -0.75 -7.18
CA TYR A 103 -4.30 -1.28 -7.91
C TYR A 103 -3.08 -0.35 -7.75
N CYS A 104 -1.92 -0.86 -8.13
CA CYS A 104 -0.68 -0.08 -8.13
C CYS A 104 -0.85 1.07 -9.12
N CYS A 105 -0.61 2.32 -8.73
CA CYS A 105 -0.90 3.39 -9.68
C CYS A 105 -0.01 3.29 -10.93
N PRO A 106 -0.55 3.68 -12.09
CA PRO A 106 0.21 3.87 -13.30
C PRO A 106 1.41 4.81 -13.11
N TYR A 107 2.40 4.69 -14.00
CA TYR A 107 3.52 5.62 -14.04
C TYR A 107 3.02 7.06 -14.26
N ASN A 108 3.50 8.00 -13.43
CA ASN A 108 3.05 9.40 -13.41
C ASN A 108 1.54 9.57 -13.18
N TRP A 109 0.95 8.79 -12.26
CA TRP A 109 -0.46 8.93 -11.88
C TRP A 109 -0.83 10.39 -11.55
N PRO A 110 -1.74 11.02 -12.33
CA PRO A 110 -2.00 12.46 -12.27
C PRO A 110 -2.81 12.87 -11.02
N LEU A 111 -3.51 11.92 -10.40
CA LEU A 111 -4.33 12.15 -9.20
C LEU A 111 -3.54 11.94 -7.88
N ARG A 112 -2.21 11.82 -7.95
CA ARG A 112 -1.34 11.65 -6.79
C ARG A 112 -1.15 12.91 -5.95
#